data_AF-E6W025-F1
#
_entry.id   AF-E6W025-F1
#
_cell.length_a   1.000
_cell.length_b   1.000
_cell.length_c   1.000
_cell.angle_alpha   90.00
_cell.angle_beta   90.00
_cell.angle_gamma   90.00
#
_symmetry.space_group_name_H-M   'P 1'
#
loop_
_entity.id
_entity.type
_entity.pdbx_description
1 polymer ?
#
loop_
_entity_poly.entity_id
_entity_poly.type
_entity_poly.pdbx_seq_one_letter_code
_entity_poly.pdbx_strand_id
1 'polypeptide(L)'
;MRGKFQATIIVVFVGILALLMSGCGQDDVETTVRKGTLQLDPSVTVEDALQGYQYFRRSSWKTFTDPQGRQIVEFSGPIHYDAFQGTRWMGMEITAEQLAVAKKYFQDTRMEYVAQFAVSKDGKTFNLHFSGLQLSGPHRETGQPIQQHLPDDDYSMIRSVYSNQPLETVWAFLYSAASE
;
A
#
# COMPACT_ATOMS: atom_id res chain seq x y z
N MET A 1 24.37 44.36 34.78
CA MET A 1 23.10 44.26 34.03
C MET A 1 23.20 43.29 32.83
N ARG A 2 23.71 42.06 33.02
CA ARG A 2 23.85 41.05 31.94
C ARG A 2 23.00 39.78 32.19
N GLY A 3 22.68 39.46 33.45
CA GLY A 3 21.90 38.27 33.79
C GLY A 3 20.39 38.36 33.55
N LYS A 4 19.82 39.57 33.47
CA LYS A 4 18.36 39.76 33.23
C LYS A 4 17.97 39.65 31.75
N PHE A 5 18.91 39.92 30.82
CA PHE A 5 18.65 39.86 29.37
C PHE A 5 18.73 38.42 28.82
N GLN A 6 19.56 37.56 29.40
CA GLN A 6 19.65 36.15 28.99
C GLN A 6 18.46 35.32 29.47
N ALA A 7 17.89 35.63 30.64
CA ALA A 7 16.70 34.94 31.13
C ALA A 7 15.47 35.17 30.23
N THR A 8 15.29 36.38 29.70
CA THR A 8 14.15 36.71 28.84
C THR A 8 14.20 36.03 27.46
N ILE A 9 15.40 35.87 26.88
CA ILE A 9 15.58 35.22 25.56
C ILE A 9 15.28 33.72 25.65
N ILE A 10 15.64 33.06 26.76
CA ILE A 10 15.38 31.63 26.97
C ILE A 10 13.88 31.36 27.15
N VAL A 11 13.15 32.24 27.85
CA VAL A 11 11.70 32.09 28.07
C VAL A 11 10.90 32.22 26.76
N VAL A 12 11.31 33.11 25.84
CA VAL A 12 10.66 33.26 24.53
C VAL A 12 10.92 32.05 23.62
N PHE A 13 12.11 31.46 23.67
CA PHE A 13 12.45 30.29 22.85
C PHE A 13 11.72 29.01 23.30
N VAL A 14 11.51 28.83 24.61
CA VAL A 14 10.73 27.70 25.16
C VAL A 14 9.23 27.87 24.86
N GLY A 15 8.72 29.11 24.83
CA GLY A 15 7.32 29.38 24.46
C GLY A 15 7.00 29.11 22.98
N ILE A 16 7.94 29.35 22.06
CA ILE A 16 7.75 29.09 20.63
C ILE A 16 7.83 27.58 20.33
N LEU A 17 8.63 26.81 21.07
CA LEU A 17 8.69 25.35 20.92
C LEU A 17 7.41 24.66 21.40
N ALA A 18 6.70 25.24 22.38
CA ALA A 18 5.41 24.73 22.85
C ALA A 18 4.26 24.94 21.83
N LEU A 19 4.35 25.94 20.96
CA LEU A 19 3.36 26.21 19.91
C LEU A 19 3.48 25.27 18.71
N LEU A 20 4.64 24.64 18.50
CA LEU A 20 4.85 23.63 17.46
C LEU A 20 4.23 22.26 17.81
N MET A 21 3.75 22.08 19.05
CA MET A 21 3.05 20.86 19.50
C MET A 21 1.52 21.02 19.52
N SER A 22 0.99 22.09 18.91
CA SER A 22 -0.45 22.33 18.72
C SER A 22 -1.06 21.49 17.57
N GLY A 23 -0.60 20.26 17.39
CA GLY A 23 -1.13 19.29 16.42
C GLY A 23 -2.05 18.24 17.05
N CYS A 24 -2.52 18.46 18.28
CA CYS A 24 -3.42 17.56 18.99
C CYS A 24 -4.88 17.94 18.72
N GLY A 25 -5.56 17.18 17.86
CA GLY A 25 -7.02 17.27 17.71
C GLY A 25 -7.59 16.73 16.41
N GLN A 26 -6.74 16.42 15.43
CA GLN A 26 -7.15 15.72 14.22
C GLN A 26 -6.89 14.24 14.45
N ASP A 27 -7.90 13.38 14.24
CA ASP A 27 -7.67 11.95 14.17
C ASP A 27 -6.48 11.70 13.22
N ASP A 28 -5.59 10.79 13.62
CA ASP A 28 -4.42 10.44 12.83
C ASP A 28 -4.89 10.09 11.40
N VAL A 29 -4.25 10.71 10.39
CA VAL A 29 -4.63 10.60 8.97
C VAL A 29 -4.72 9.13 8.56
N GLU A 30 -3.82 8.30 9.07
CA GLU A 30 -3.83 6.86 8.87
C GLU A 30 -5.08 6.21 9.48
N THR A 31 -5.49 6.64 10.69
CA THR A 31 -6.71 6.17 11.36
C THR A 31 -7.98 6.50 10.56
N THR A 32 -8.09 7.71 9.99
CA THR A 32 -9.23 8.08 9.12
C THR A 32 -9.37 7.12 7.94
N VAL A 33 -8.26 6.73 7.32
CA VAL A 33 -8.26 5.80 6.18
C VAL A 33 -8.57 4.38 6.64
N ARG A 34 -7.84 3.88 7.62
CA ARG A 34 -7.92 2.48 8.08
C ARG A 34 -9.32 2.11 8.57
N LYS A 35 -9.93 2.97 9.38
CA LYS A 35 -11.28 2.74 9.94
C LYS A 35 -12.41 3.13 8.99
N GLY A 36 -12.08 3.80 7.90
CA GLY A 36 -13.04 4.23 6.90
C GLY A 36 -13.41 3.14 5.91
N THR A 37 -14.38 3.42 5.04
CA THR A 37 -14.89 2.50 4.01
C THR A 37 -14.78 3.14 2.63
N LEU A 38 -14.59 2.32 1.59
CA LEU A 38 -14.68 2.79 0.20
C LEU A 38 -16.12 2.71 -0.32
N GLN A 39 -16.47 3.53 -1.31
CA GLN A 39 -17.79 3.47 -1.94
C GLN A 39 -18.04 2.14 -2.68
N LEU A 40 -16.97 1.44 -3.08
CA LEU A 40 -17.08 0.15 -3.75
C LEU A 40 -17.69 -0.94 -2.85
N ASP A 41 -17.42 -0.85 -1.54
CA ASP A 41 -18.02 -1.72 -0.53
C ASP A 41 -18.06 -0.96 0.82
N PRO A 42 -19.19 -0.32 1.15
CA PRO A 42 -19.33 0.42 2.39
C PRO A 42 -19.54 -0.49 3.61
N SER A 43 -19.57 -1.82 3.45
CA SER A 43 -19.82 -2.77 4.54
C SER A 43 -18.54 -3.25 5.25
N VAL A 44 -17.37 -3.01 4.66
CA VAL A 44 -16.06 -3.43 5.18
C VAL A 44 -15.11 -2.24 5.26
N THR A 45 -14.33 -2.18 6.35
CA THR A 45 -13.32 -1.13 6.49
C THR A 45 -12.13 -1.41 5.58
N VAL A 46 -11.39 -0.35 5.23
CA VAL A 46 -10.14 -0.45 4.48
C VAL A 46 -9.15 -1.37 5.19
N GLU A 47 -9.06 -1.27 6.52
CA GLU A 47 -8.19 -2.12 7.32
C GLU A 47 -8.60 -3.59 7.27
N ASP A 48 -9.89 -3.89 7.48
CA ASP A 48 -10.39 -5.26 7.48
C ASP A 48 -10.19 -5.93 6.11
N ALA A 49 -10.46 -5.20 5.02
CA ALA A 49 -10.26 -5.69 3.67
C ALA A 49 -8.78 -5.98 3.37
N LEU A 50 -7.87 -5.05 3.71
CA LEU A 50 -6.46 -5.17 3.35
C LEU A 50 -5.66 -6.11 4.27
N GLN A 51 -5.95 -6.13 5.58
CA GLN A 51 -5.30 -7.06 6.51
C GLN A 51 -5.88 -8.47 6.42
N GLY A 52 -7.18 -8.60 6.11
CA GLY A 52 -7.85 -9.89 5.93
C GLY A 52 -7.51 -10.58 4.60
N TYR A 53 -6.81 -9.89 3.69
CA TYR A 53 -6.50 -10.42 2.37
C TYR A 53 -5.41 -11.51 2.42
N GLN A 54 -5.82 -12.75 2.16
CA GLN A 54 -4.97 -13.95 2.34
C GLN A 54 -3.77 -14.03 1.38
N TYR A 55 -3.78 -13.25 0.30
CA TYR A 55 -2.73 -13.24 -0.72
C TYR A 55 -1.64 -12.20 -0.46
N PHE A 56 -1.70 -11.48 0.67
CA PHE A 56 -0.58 -10.65 1.13
C PHE A 56 0.26 -11.40 2.17
N ARG A 57 1.56 -11.12 2.15
CA ARG A 57 2.44 -11.35 3.30
C ARG A 57 2.20 -10.22 4.31
N ARG A 58 3.17 -10.01 5.22
CA ARG A 58 3.12 -8.89 6.16
C ARG A 58 3.09 -7.56 5.42
N SER A 59 1.97 -6.86 5.50
CA SER A 59 1.77 -5.55 4.92
C SER A 59 2.38 -4.43 5.77
N SER A 60 2.49 -3.24 5.17
CA SER A 60 2.93 -2.02 5.84
C SER A 60 2.10 -0.82 5.42
N TRP A 61 2.15 0.21 6.26
CA TRP A 61 1.49 1.50 6.07
C TRP A 61 2.53 2.60 6.18
N LYS A 62 2.35 3.68 5.41
CA LYS A 62 3.11 4.91 5.58
C LYS A 62 2.24 6.12 5.23
N THR A 63 2.55 7.26 5.82
CA THR A 63 1.89 8.53 5.53
C THR A 63 2.92 9.51 4.96
N PHE A 64 2.56 10.25 3.93
CA PHE A 64 3.40 11.31 3.36
C PHE A 64 2.56 12.45 2.79
N THR A 65 3.19 13.59 2.58
CA THR A 65 2.61 14.72 1.85
C THR A 65 3.11 14.69 0.42
N ASP A 66 2.20 14.71 -0.55
CA ASP A 66 2.58 14.73 -1.96
C ASP A 66 3.00 16.14 -2.44
N PRO A 67 3.52 16.30 -3.68
CA PRO A 67 3.92 17.61 -4.20
C PRO A 67 2.79 18.66 -4.29
N GLN A 68 1.53 18.24 -4.23
CA GLN A 68 0.35 19.12 -4.24
C GLN A 68 -0.14 19.48 -2.83
N GLY A 69 0.55 19.02 -1.79
CA GLY A 69 0.20 19.28 -0.39
C GLY A 69 -0.92 18.38 0.14
N ARG A 70 -1.25 17.27 -0.53
CA ARG A 70 -2.25 16.29 -0.10
C ARG A 70 -1.61 15.33 0.90
N GLN A 71 -2.32 15.01 1.98
CA GLN A 71 -1.95 13.93 2.88
C GLN A 71 -2.32 12.59 2.23
N ILE A 72 -1.34 11.73 2.02
CA ILE A 72 -1.49 10.41 1.42
C ILE A 72 -1.18 9.34 2.47
N VAL A 73 -2.09 8.40 2.64
CA VAL A 73 -1.84 7.14 3.34
C VAL A 73 -1.61 6.07 2.30
N GLU A 74 -0.48 5.39 2.34
CA GLU A 74 -0.14 4.32 1.42
C GLU A 74 -0.07 2.99 2.17
N PHE A 75 -0.79 2.01 1.65
CA PHE A 75 -0.67 0.60 1.97
C PHE A 75 0.27 -0.09 0.98
N SER A 76 1.15 -0.95 1.48
CA SER A 76 1.89 -1.92 0.67
C SER A 76 1.66 -3.34 1.18
N GLY A 77 1.20 -4.21 0.28
CA GLY A 77 0.95 -5.64 0.49
C GLY A 77 1.85 -6.47 -0.41
N PRO A 78 3.00 -6.98 0.09
CA PRO A 78 3.84 -7.89 -0.69
C PRO A 78 3.06 -9.16 -1.03
N ILE A 79 3.14 -9.62 -2.28
CA ILE A 79 2.37 -10.78 -2.73
C ILE A 79 2.88 -12.08 -2.09
N HIS A 80 1.95 -12.87 -1.56
CA HIS A 80 2.18 -14.21 -1.03
C HIS A 80 1.90 -15.25 -2.13
N TYR A 81 2.89 -15.53 -2.99
CA TYR A 81 2.73 -16.47 -4.11
C TYR A 81 2.19 -17.85 -3.68
N ASP A 82 2.57 -18.34 -2.49
CA ASP A 82 2.12 -19.63 -1.97
C ASP A 82 0.59 -19.71 -1.79
N ALA A 83 -0.08 -18.57 -1.54
CA ALA A 83 -1.54 -18.52 -1.43
C ALA A 83 -2.26 -18.77 -2.78
N PHE A 84 -1.56 -18.70 -3.91
CA PHE A 84 -2.13 -18.94 -5.23
C PHE A 84 -2.19 -20.43 -5.61
N GLN A 85 -1.59 -21.33 -4.83
CA GLN A 85 -1.63 -22.76 -5.12
C GLN A 85 -3.08 -23.29 -5.11
N GLY A 86 -3.48 -23.99 -6.17
CA GLY A 86 -4.82 -24.56 -6.33
C GLY A 86 -5.91 -23.53 -6.67
N THR A 87 -5.55 -22.25 -6.83
CA THR A 87 -6.52 -21.24 -7.29
C THR A 87 -6.83 -21.42 -8.78
N ARG A 88 -8.07 -21.10 -9.16
CA ARG A 88 -8.59 -21.34 -10.51
C ARG A 88 -8.98 -20.06 -11.22
N TRP A 89 -8.70 -20.02 -12.51
CA TRP A 89 -9.06 -18.93 -13.41
C TRP A 89 -9.42 -19.48 -14.78
N MET A 90 -10.58 -19.12 -15.34
CA MET A 90 -10.99 -19.52 -16.71
C MET A 90 -10.86 -21.05 -16.98
N GLY A 91 -11.17 -21.88 -15.97
CA GLY A 91 -11.07 -23.34 -16.06
C GLY A 91 -9.65 -23.93 -15.90
N MET A 92 -8.64 -23.08 -15.71
CA MET A 92 -7.26 -23.46 -15.42
C MET A 92 -6.99 -23.41 -13.91
N GLU A 93 -5.98 -24.15 -13.45
CA GLU A 93 -5.56 -24.20 -12.04
C GLU A 93 -4.04 -24.02 -11.95
N ILE A 94 -3.56 -23.30 -10.93
CA ILE A 94 -2.12 -23.26 -10.62
C ILE A 94 -1.77 -24.47 -9.75
N THR A 95 -1.11 -25.47 -10.34
CA THR A 95 -0.60 -26.63 -9.59
C THR A 95 0.61 -26.26 -8.74
N ALA A 96 0.96 -27.12 -7.76
CA ALA A 96 2.15 -26.93 -6.94
C ALA A 96 3.45 -26.92 -7.77
N GLU A 97 3.53 -27.73 -8.82
CA GLU A 97 4.69 -27.79 -9.72
C GLU A 97 4.83 -26.50 -10.53
N GLN A 98 3.73 -26.01 -11.12
CA GLN A 98 3.71 -24.73 -11.84
C GLN A 98 4.09 -23.57 -10.92
N LEU A 99 3.55 -23.55 -9.69
CA LEU A 99 3.87 -22.51 -8.73
C LEU A 99 5.36 -22.53 -8.34
N ALA A 100 5.97 -23.71 -8.22
CA ALA A 100 7.40 -23.82 -7.95
C ALA A 100 8.26 -23.21 -9.08
N VAL A 101 7.87 -23.44 -10.34
CA VAL A 101 8.52 -22.82 -11.51
C VAL A 101 8.35 -21.30 -11.49
N ALA A 102 7.12 -20.81 -11.29
CA ALA A 102 6.82 -19.38 -11.23
C ALA A 102 7.55 -18.67 -10.07
N LYS A 103 7.64 -19.29 -8.89
CA LYS A 103 8.39 -18.72 -7.76
C LYS A 103 9.88 -18.59 -8.08
N LYS A 104 10.46 -19.56 -8.78
CA LYS A 104 11.84 -19.46 -9.26
C LYS A 104 11.97 -18.36 -10.32
N TYR A 105 10.98 -18.23 -11.20
CA TYR A 105 10.93 -17.17 -12.20
C TYR A 105 10.98 -15.77 -11.56
N PHE A 106 10.25 -15.56 -10.47
CA PHE A 106 10.14 -14.28 -9.75
C PHE A 106 11.03 -14.18 -8.50
N GLN A 107 12.02 -15.04 -8.30
CA GLN A 107 12.79 -15.10 -7.05
C GLN A 107 13.52 -13.78 -6.71
N ASP A 108 13.92 -13.03 -7.74
CA ASP A 108 14.61 -11.74 -7.62
C ASP A 108 13.66 -10.54 -7.87
N THR A 109 12.37 -10.81 -8.12
CA THR A 109 11.35 -9.78 -8.38
C THR A 109 10.45 -9.61 -7.16
N ARG A 110 10.47 -8.41 -6.59
CA ARG A 110 9.51 -7.98 -5.58
C ARG A 110 8.25 -7.49 -6.28
N MET A 111 7.14 -8.16 -6.02
CA MET A 111 5.80 -7.78 -6.47
C MET A 111 4.97 -7.38 -5.25
N GLU A 112 4.44 -6.16 -5.26
CA GLU A 112 3.62 -5.63 -4.18
C GLU A 112 2.34 -5.02 -4.74
N TYR A 113 1.21 -5.28 -4.09
CA TYR A 113 0.04 -4.45 -4.27
C TYR A 113 0.20 -3.16 -3.47
N VAL A 114 -0.07 -2.02 -4.09
CA VAL A 114 -0.02 -0.72 -3.44
C VAL A 114 -1.37 -0.02 -3.62
N ALA A 115 -1.89 0.52 -2.52
CA ALA A 115 -3.06 1.40 -2.53
C ALA A 115 -2.73 2.70 -1.80
N GLN A 116 -3.01 3.82 -2.44
CA GLN A 116 -2.83 5.16 -1.87
C GLN A 116 -4.19 5.81 -1.69
N PHE A 117 -4.38 6.45 -0.53
CA PHE A 117 -5.59 7.13 -0.15
C PHE A 117 -5.28 8.60 0.11
N ALA A 118 -5.93 9.49 -0.64
CA ALA A 118 -5.81 10.93 -0.44
C ALA A 118 -6.86 11.38 0.57
N VAL A 119 -6.40 11.95 1.69
CA VAL A 119 -7.28 12.44 2.76
C VAL A 119 -7.70 13.89 2.46
N SER A 120 -8.97 14.20 2.73
CA SER A 120 -9.52 15.55 2.55
C SER A 120 -8.82 16.56 3.46
N LYS A 121 -8.85 17.85 3.09
CA LYS A 121 -8.18 18.92 3.85
C LYS A 121 -8.65 19.03 5.31
N ASP A 122 -9.89 18.63 5.59
CA ASP A 122 -10.44 18.62 6.95
C ASP A 122 -10.09 17.34 7.73
N GLY A 123 -9.43 16.35 7.11
CA GLY A 123 -9.02 15.10 7.72
C GLY A 123 -10.15 14.10 7.97
N LYS A 124 -11.38 14.38 7.51
CA LYS A 124 -12.58 13.60 7.87
C LYS A 124 -12.99 12.55 6.85
N THR A 125 -12.55 12.72 5.60
CA THR A 125 -12.89 11.82 4.49
C THR A 125 -11.65 11.50 3.69
N PHE A 126 -11.72 10.47 2.85
CA PHE A 126 -10.63 10.10 1.97
C PHE A 126 -11.18 9.53 0.67
N ASN A 127 -10.35 9.51 -0.36
CA ASN A 127 -10.64 8.84 -1.62
C ASN A 127 -9.46 7.94 -1.99
N LEU A 128 -9.76 6.83 -2.68
CA LEU A 128 -8.73 6.03 -3.33
C LEU A 128 -8.07 6.88 -4.42
N HIS A 129 -6.78 7.15 -4.25
CA HIS A 129 -5.98 7.95 -5.17
C HIS A 129 -5.28 7.09 -6.22
N PHE A 130 -4.78 5.93 -5.81
CA PHE A 130 -4.10 4.95 -6.66
C PHE A 130 -4.33 3.56 -6.08
N SER A 131 -4.51 2.57 -6.95
CA SER A 131 -4.28 1.15 -6.64
C SER A 131 -3.52 0.51 -7.80
N GLY A 132 -2.78 -0.57 -7.52
CA GLY A 132 -2.06 -1.28 -8.56
C GLY A 132 -0.94 -2.17 -8.03
N LEU A 133 -0.21 -2.82 -8.94
CA LEU A 133 0.99 -3.57 -8.61
C LEU A 133 2.24 -2.72 -8.83
N GLN A 134 3.21 -2.87 -7.95
CA GLN A 134 4.58 -2.40 -8.12
C GLN A 134 5.50 -3.60 -8.27
N LEU A 135 6.24 -3.64 -9.37
CA LEU A 135 7.26 -4.65 -9.65
C LEU A 135 8.62 -3.99 -9.57
N SER A 136 9.52 -4.60 -8.83
CA SER A 136 10.90 -4.16 -8.73
C SER A 136 11.87 -5.33 -8.64
N GLY A 137 13.08 -5.17 -9.15
CA GLY A 137 14.08 -6.24 -9.20
C GLY A 137 15.04 -6.07 -10.38
N PRO A 138 15.97 -6.98 -10.62
CA PRO A 138 16.77 -6.98 -11.83
C PRO A 138 15.94 -7.49 -13.02
N HIS A 139 16.09 -6.86 -14.18
CA HIS A 139 15.63 -7.39 -15.46
C HIS A 139 16.34 -8.71 -15.73
N ARG A 140 15.60 -9.74 -16.12
CA ARG A 140 16.18 -11.10 -16.24
C ARG A 140 17.26 -11.21 -17.31
N GLU A 141 17.09 -10.51 -18.42
CA GLU A 141 18.03 -10.60 -19.55
C GLU A 141 19.23 -9.66 -19.40
N THR A 142 19.04 -8.49 -18.77
CA THR A 142 20.04 -7.41 -18.79
C THR A 142 20.67 -7.17 -17.42
N GLY A 143 20.09 -7.73 -16.35
CA GLY A 143 20.48 -7.50 -14.96
C GLY A 143 20.21 -6.09 -14.45
N GLN A 144 19.72 -5.17 -15.30
CA GLN A 144 19.47 -3.78 -14.91
C GLN A 144 18.25 -3.68 -13.99
N PRO A 145 18.26 -2.79 -12.99
CA PRO A 145 17.11 -2.60 -12.12
C PRO A 145 15.88 -2.16 -12.92
N ILE A 146 14.76 -2.80 -12.67
CA ILE A 146 13.44 -2.39 -13.14
C ILE A 146 12.62 -1.88 -11.96
N GLN A 147 11.81 -0.88 -12.25
CA GLN A 147 10.70 -0.44 -11.41
C GLN A 147 9.52 -0.15 -12.33
N GLN A 148 8.47 -0.94 -12.21
CA GLN A 148 7.28 -0.83 -13.05
C GLN A 148 6.04 -0.69 -12.17
N HIS A 149 5.12 0.16 -12.60
CA HIS A 149 3.83 0.35 -11.98
C HIS A 149 2.77 -0.19 -12.95
N LEU A 150 1.94 -1.10 -12.47
CA LEU A 150 0.77 -1.60 -13.19
C LEU A 150 -0.46 -1.04 -12.49
N PRO A 151 -1.00 0.09 -12.98
CA PRO A 151 -2.16 0.71 -12.35
C PRO A 151 -3.39 -0.19 -12.48
N ASP A 152 -4.24 -0.14 -11.46
CA ASP A 152 -5.54 -0.79 -11.40
C ASP A 152 -6.62 0.16 -11.95
N ASP A 153 -6.52 0.47 -13.25
CA ASP A 153 -7.32 1.52 -13.91
C ASP A 153 -8.84 1.24 -13.87
N ASP A 154 -9.23 -0.03 -13.81
CA ASP A 154 -10.64 -0.47 -13.77
C ASP A 154 -11.10 -0.90 -12.35
N TYR A 155 -10.23 -0.72 -11.34
CA TYR A 155 -10.46 -1.14 -9.97
C TYR A 155 -10.68 -2.65 -9.78
N SER A 156 -10.31 -3.49 -10.75
CA SER A 156 -10.45 -4.95 -10.68
C SER A 156 -9.59 -5.55 -9.55
N MET A 157 -8.37 -5.03 -9.33
CA MET A 157 -7.48 -5.53 -8.30
C MET A 157 -8.01 -5.19 -6.91
N ILE A 158 -8.38 -3.93 -6.65
CA ILE A 158 -8.93 -3.58 -5.34
C ILE A 158 -10.26 -4.29 -5.05
N ARG A 159 -11.10 -4.55 -6.07
CA ARG A 159 -12.30 -5.38 -5.90
C ARG A 159 -11.96 -6.82 -5.53
N SER A 160 -10.91 -7.38 -6.12
CA SER A 160 -10.41 -8.72 -5.76
C SER A 160 -9.93 -8.76 -4.31
N VAL A 161 -9.25 -7.70 -3.85
CA VAL A 161 -8.87 -7.55 -2.42
C VAL A 161 -10.10 -7.57 -1.52
N TYR A 162 -11.09 -6.71 -1.80
CA TYR A 162 -12.30 -6.58 -0.97
C TYR A 162 -13.20 -7.82 -0.98
N SER A 163 -13.17 -8.60 -2.07
CA SER A 163 -13.88 -9.88 -2.17
C SER A 163 -13.03 -11.09 -1.73
N ASN A 164 -11.81 -10.85 -1.25
CA ASN A 164 -10.83 -11.85 -0.85
C ASN A 164 -10.58 -12.95 -1.91
N GLN A 165 -10.60 -12.55 -3.19
CA GLN A 165 -10.32 -13.39 -4.36
C GLN A 165 -8.87 -13.21 -4.83
N PRO A 166 -8.26 -14.21 -5.51
CA PRO A 166 -6.93 -14.04 -6.10
C PRO A 166 -6.90 -12.84 -7.06
N LEU A 167 -5.81 -12.06 -7.02
CA LEU A 167 -5.60 -10.99 -8.02
C LEU A 167 -5.40 -11.63 -9.41
N GLU A 168 -6.26 -11.30 -10.36
CA GLU A 168 -6.24 -11.88 -11.72
C GLU A 168 -4.89 -11.68 -12.41
N THR A 169 -4.33 -10.46 -12.30
CA THR A 169 -3.04 -10.10 -12.91
C THR A 169 -1.88 -10.90 -12.31
N VAL A 170 -1.88 -11.11 -10.99
CA VAL A 170 -0.86 -11.94 -10.34
C VAL A 170 -1.03 -13.40 -10.76
N TRP A 171 -2.27 -13.89 -10.79
CA TRP A 171 -2.57 -15.24 -11.26
C TRP A 171 -2.04 -15.46 -12.69
N ALA A 172 -2.30 -14.52 -13.60
CA ALA A 172 -1.83 -14.56 -14.98
C ALA A 172 -0.29 -14.56 -15.08
N PHE A 173 0.40 -13.74 -14.28
CA PHE A 173 1.86 -13.74 -14.23
C PHE A 173 2.43 -15.06 -13.74
N LEU A 174 1.87 -15.64 -12.67
CA LEU A 174 2.32 -16.92 -12.16
C LEU A 174 2.08 -18.05 -13.15
N TYR A 175 0.90 -18.08 -13.79
CA TYR A 175 0.56 -19.10 -14.77
C TYR A 175 1.42 -19.01 -16.05
N SER A 176 1.62 -17.80 -16.57
CA SER A 176 2.48 -17.56 -17.75
C SER A 176 3.92 -17.95 -17.48
N ALA A 177 4.48 -17.52 -16.35
CA ALA A 177 5.85 -17.85 -15.95
C ALA A 177 6.10 -19.36 -15.77
N ALA A 178 5.05 -20.13 -15.48
CA ALA A 178 5.13 -21.59 -15.36
C ALA A 178 5.02 -22.33 -16.71
N SER A 179 4.64 -21.61 -17.76
CA SER A 179 4.44 -22.16 -19.12
C SER A 179 5.60 -21.87 -20.07
N GLU A 180 6.58 -21.07 -19.62
CA GLU A 180 7.85 -20.78 -20.32
C GLU A 180 8.93 -21.82 -20.00
#